data_AF-A0A421CHK0-F1
#
_entry.id   AF-A0A421CHK0-F1
#
_cell.length_a   1.000
_cell.length_b   1.000
_cell.length_c   1.000
_cell.angle_alpha   90.00
_cell.angle_beta   90.00
_cell.angle_gamma   90.00
#
_symmetry.space_group_name_H-M   'P 1'
#
loop_
_entity.id
_entity.type
_entity.pdbx_description
1 polymer ?
#
loop_
_entity_poly.entity_id
_entity_poly.type
_entity_poly.pdbx_seq_one_letter_code
_entity_poly.pdbx_strand_id
1 'polypeptide(L)'
;MFSWGVGDGNKRMVTEDPEPLFKRDSDLLLESADDDTRFELKLIGVMTDISAALINYRADNSLSQKELAEKLECSQAMVSKIESGDYNFTIRKLFDVVNKLGGRVSFQIDFKDGTSVTDSSEERVSIWECVGNQSIKGMKNSA
;
A
#
# COMPACT_ATOMS: atom_id res chain seq x y z
N MET A 1 -47.81 -4.04 -6.27
CA MET A 1 -47.86 -2.60 -6.57
C MET A 1 -46.97 -1.93 -5.54
N PHE A 2 -45.68 -1.77 -5.84
CA PHE A 2 -44.70 -1.28 -4.86
C PHE A 2 -44.47 0.20 -5.08
N SER A 3 -44.81 0.98 -4.05
CA SER A 3 -44.65 2.43 -3.98
C SER A 3 -43.22 2.76 -3.57
N TRP A 4 -42.54 3.60 -4.36
CA TRP A 4 -41.23 4.15 -4.00
C TRP A 4 -41.42 5.38 -3.12
N GLY A 5 -40.91 5.33 -1.89
CA GLY A 5 -40.72 6.50 -1.03
C GLY A 5 -39.37 7.13 -1.33
N VAL A 6 -39.38 8.40 -1.74
CA VAL A 6 -38.19 9.25 -1.82
C VAL A 6 -37.70 9.57 -0.40
N GLY A 7 -36.47 9.18 -0.09
CA GLY A 7 -35.76 9.52 1.14
C GLY A 7 -34.38 10.05 0.79
N ASP A 8 -34.21 11.36 0.94
CA ASP A 8 -32.94 12.07 0.82
C ASP A 8 -31.93 11.61 1.87
N GLY A 9 -30.64 11.64 1.50
CA GLY A 9 -29.56 11.60 2.48
C GLY A 9 -28.37 10.78 2.02
N ASN A 10 -27.42 11.47 1.39
CA ASN A 10 -26.04 11.05 1.16
C ASN A 10 -25.41 10.38 2.39
N LYS A 11 -25.54 9.05 2.50
CA LYS A 11 -24.59 8.18 3.20
C LYS A 11 -23.86 7.41 2.12
N ARG A 12 -22.68 7.89 1.74
CA ARG A 12 -21.71 6.99 1.11
C ARG A 12 -21.48 5.90 2.13
N MET A 13 -21.99 4.70 1.86
CA MET A 13 -21.49 3.50 2.49
C MET A 13 -20.01 3.50 2.18
N VAL A 14 -19.19 3.84 3.16
CA VAL A 14 -17.82 3.37 3.16
C VAL A 14 -18.00 1.89 3.43
N THR A 15 -18.17 1.12 2.35
CA THR A 15 -17.86 -0.29 2.40
C THR A 15 -16.37 -0.30 2.70
N GLU A 16 -16.01 -0.52 3.96
CA GLU A 16 -14.74 -1.19 4.23
C GLU A 16 -14.81 -2.42 3.33
N ASP A 17 -14.10 -2.38 2.20
CA ASP A 17 -14.08 -3.51 1.28
C ASP A 17 -13.64 -4.69 2.14
N PRO A 18 -14.53 -5.67 2.42
CA PRO A 18 -14.19 -6.74 3.32
C PRO A 18 -12.97 -7.44 2.73
N GLU A 19 -11.93 -7.60 3.56
CA GLU A 19 -10.76 -8.40 3.23
C GLU A 19 -11.24 -9.66 2.49
N PRO A 20 -10.76 -9.90 1.26
CA PRO A 20 -11.34 -10.90 0.40
C PRO A 20 -11.30 -12.27 1.10
N LEU A 21 -12.43 -12.98 1.09
CA LEU A 21 -12.59 -14.30 1.75
C LEU A 21 -11.55 -15.33 1.30
N PHE A 22 -10.92 -15.11 0.15
CA PHE A 22 -9.77 -15.84 -0.33
C PHE A 22 -8.66 -14.83 -0.66
N LYS A 23 -7.51 -14.96 0.00
CA LYS A 23 -6.32 -14.19 -0.34
C LYS A 23 -5.91 -14.53 -1.76
N ARG A 24 -5.34 -13.58 -2.52
CA ARG A 24 -4.78 -13.93 -3.83
C ARG A 24 -3.71 -14.99 -3.63
N ASP A 25 -3.56 -15.89 -4.59
CA ASP A 25 -2.52 -16.94 -4.54
C ASP A 25 -1.13 -16.34 -4.31
N SER A 26 -0.87 -15.13 -4.82
CA SER A 26 0.34 -14.35 -4.56
C SER A 26 0.56 -14.03 -3.09
N ASP A 27 -0.50 -13.70 -2.36
CA ASP A 27 -0.46 -13.25 -0.96
C ASP A 27 -0.30 -14.47 -0.04
N LEU A 28 -0.94 -15.58 -0.40
CA LEU A 28 -0.75 -16.90 0.22
C LEU A 28 0.71 -17.39 0.09
N LEU A 29 1.30 -17.27 -1.10
CA LEU A 29 2.70 -17.61 -1.35
C LEU A 29 3.65 -16.76 -0.50
N LEU A 30 3.34 -15.47 -0.34
CA LEU A 30 4.12 -14.57 0.49
C LEU A 30 4.09 -14.97 1.97
N GLU A 31 2.96 -15.45 2.49
CA GLU A 31 2.83 -15.79 3.92
C GLU A 31 3.65 -17.02 4.31
N SER A 32 3.69 -18.03 3.44
CA SER A 32 4.47 -19.26 3.69
C SER A 32 5.94 -19.19 3.30
N ALA A 33 6.35 -18.14 2.58
CA ALA A 33 7.73 -17.98 2.10
C ALA A 33 8.71 -17.72 3.25
N ASP A 34 9.89 -18.33 3.14
CA ASP A 34 11.07 -17.96 3.92
C ASP A 34 11.50 -16.51 3.66
N ASP A 35 12.37 -15.98 4.52
CA ASP A 35 12.74 -14.56 4.49
C ASP A 35 13.45 -14.15 3.19
N ASP A 36 14.29 -15.02 2.62
CA ASP A 36 15.00 -14.76 1.36
C ASP A 36 14.00 -14.74 0.20
N THR A 37 13.11 -15.74 0.13
CA THR A 37 12.04 -15.78 -0.88
C THR A 37 11.12 -14.57 -0.78
N ARG A 38 10.76 -14.16 0.44
CA ARG A 38 9.94 -12.97 0.69
C ARG A 38 10.63 -11.69 0.22
N PHE A 39 11.94 -11.58 0.43
CA PHE A 39 12.74 -10.46 -0.07
C PHE A 39 12.75 -10.41 -1.59
N GLU A 40 13.04 -11.54 -2.24
CA GLU A 40 13.07 -11.64 -3.71
C GLU A 40 11.71 -11.31 -4.32
N LEU A 41 10.61 -11.82 -3.75
CA LEU A 41 9.25 -11.50 -4.22
C LEU A 41 8.94 -10.01 -4.11
N LYS A 42 9.37 -9.33 -3.04
CA LYS A 42 9.22 -7.87 -2.90
C LYS A 42 10.04 -7.12 -3.94
N LEU A 43 11.27 -7.55 -4.19
CA LEU A 43 12.14 -6.96 -5.21
C LEU A 43 11.53 -7.11 -6.61
N ILE A 44 11.06 -8.31 -6.95
CA ILE A 44 10.36 -8.61 -8.20
C ILE A 44 9.13 -7.73 -8.36
N GLY A 45 8.36 -7.51 -7.28
CA GLY A 45 7.22 -6.58 -7.28
C GLY A 45 7.64 -5.19 -7.75
N VAL A 46 8.67 -4.60 -7.13
CA VAL A 46 9.17 -3.27 -7.51
C VAL A 46 9.67 -3.23 -8.96
N MET A 47 10.41 -4.25 -9.42
CA MET A 47 10.90 -4.32 -10.80
C MET A 47 9.74 -4.43 -11.81
N THR A 48 8.71 -5.20 -11.46
CA THR A 48 7.52 -5.37 -12.27
C THR A 48 6.73 -4.07 -12.36
N ASP A 49 6.59 -3.33 -11.26
CA ASP A 49 5.91 -2.02 -11.24
C ASP A 49 6.62 -1.01 -12.14
N ILE A 50 7.95 -0.95 -12.09
CA ILE A 50 8.75 -0.09 -12.97
C ILE A 50 8.55 -0.50 -14.44
N SER A 51 8.61 -1.79 -14.75
CA SER A 51 8.37 -2.32 -16.09
C SER A 51 6.99 -1.92 -16.60
N ALA A 52 5.95 -2.16 -15.80
CA ALA A 52 4.57 -1.83 -16.14
C ALA A 52 4.40 -0.32 -16.38
N ALA A 53 5.01 0.54 -15.56
CA ALA A 53 4.98 1.98 -15.78
C ALA A 53 5.58 2.40 -17.12
N LEU A 54 6.69 1.79 -17.53
CA LEU A 54 7.33 2.07 -18.84
C LEU A 54 6.53 1.51 -20.02
N ILE A 55 5.91 0.33 -19.87
CA ILE A 55 5.00 -0.24 -20.87
C ILE A 55 3.78 0.67 -21.06
N ASN A 56 3.19 1.15 -19.96
CA ASN A 56 2.05 2.05 -20.01
C ASN A 56 2.41 3.36 -20.70
N TYR A 57 3.54 3.98 -20.35
CA TYR A 57 4.05 5.14 -21.08
C TYR A 57 4.16 4.86 -22.59
N ARG A 58 4.72 3.70 -22.95
CA ARG A 58 4.88 3.30 -24.35
C ARG A 58 3.53 3.19 -25.06
N ALA A 59 2.56 2.53 -24.43
CA ALA A 59 1.21 2.35 -24.96
C ALA A 59 0.46 3.68 -25.10
N ASP A 60 0.51 4.53 -24.07
CA ASP A 60 -0.15 5.85 -24.05
C ASP A 60 0.40 6.78 -25.14
N ASN A 61 1.68 6.63 -25.47
CA ASN A 61 2.33 7.38 -26.55
C ASN A 61 2.29 6.65 -27.91
N SER A 62 1.59 5.52 -28.01
CA SER A 62 1.46 4.71 -29.23
C SER A 62 2.80 4.31 -29.86
N LEU A 63 3.81 4.04 -29.02
CA LEU A 63 5.16 3.70 -29.47
C LEU A 63 5.33 2.18 -29.60
N SER A 64 6.06 1.76 -30.62
CA SER A 64 6.69 0.44 -30.67
C SER A 64 7.90 0.37 -29.73
N GLN A 65 8.36 -0.84 -29.40
CA GLN A 65 9.58 -1.01 -28.61
C GLN A 65 10.81 -0.39 -29.28
N LYS A 66 10.85 -0.38 -30.62
CA LYS A 66 11.94 0.22 -31.39
C LYS A 66 11.94 1.75 -31.23
N GLU A 67 10.78 2.39 -31.35
CA GLU A 67 10.68 3.85 -31.19
C GLU A 67 10.98 4.30 -29.76
N LEU A 68 10.58 3.51 -28.76
CA LEU A 68 10.99 3.75 -27.37
C LEU A 68 12.51 3.61 -27.21
N ALA A 69 13.13 2.62 -27.85
CA ALA A 69 14.57 2.42 -27.79
C ALA A 69 15.34 3.60 -28.39
N GLU A 70 14.85 4.15 -29.50
CA GLU A 70 15.39 5.37 -30.12
C GLU A 70 15.31 6.56 -29.16
N LYS A 71 14.17 6.78 -28.48
CA LYS A 71 14.02 7.83 -27.45
C LYS A 71 14.96 7.66 -26.25
N LEU A 72 15.20 6.42 -25.84
CA LEU A 72 16.06 6.09 -24.71
C LEU A 72 17.55 6.00 -25.08
N GLU A 73 17.87 6.08 -26.37
CA GLU A 73 19.21 5.90 -26.94
C GLU A 73 19.81 4.54 -26.54
N CYS A 74 19.03 3.48 -26.67
CA CYS A 74 19.44 2.11 -26.37
C CYS A 74 18.99 1.14 -27.47
N SER A 75 19.29 -0.14 -27.31
CA SER A 75 18.83 -1.16 -28.27
C SER A 75 17.38 -1.57 -28.00
N GLN A 76 16.68 -2.01 -29.04
CA GLN A 76 15.33 -2.60 -28.87
C GLN A 76 15.35 -3.81 -27.93
N ALA A 77 16.41 -4.63 -27.97
CA ALA A 77 16.59 -5.73 -27.03
C ALA A 77 16.67 -5.25 -25.57
N MET A 78 17.27 -4.08 -25.34
CA MET A 78 17.29 -3.47 -24.01
C MET A 78 15.89 -3.05 -23.56
N VAL A 79 15.09 -2.46 -24.45
CA VAL A 79 13.68 -2.14 -24.15
C VAL A 79 12.88 -3.41 -23.87
N SER A 80 13.04 -4.46 -24.66
CA SER A 80 12.39 -5.75 -24.40
C SER A 80 12.77 -6.33 -23.04
N LYS A 81 14.03 -6.17 -22.60
CA LYS A 81 14.47 -6.60 -21.28
C LYS A 81 13.86 -5.75 -20.17
N ILE A 82 13.79 -4.43 -20.37
CA ILE A 82 13.15 -3.51 -19.42
C ILE A 82 11.68 -3.88 -19.23
N GLU A 83 10.97 -4.16 -20.33
CA GLU A 83 9.55 -4.50 -20.32
C GLU A 83 9.27 -5.95 -19.85
N SER A 84 10.29 -6.77 -19.58
CA SER A 84 10.09 -8.14 -19.11
C SER A 84 9.72 -8.25 -17.63
N GLY A 85 9.88 -7.17 -16.85
CA GLY A 85 9.66 -7.18 -15.39
C GLY A 85 10.80 -7.76 -14.56
N ASP A 86 11.88 -8.22 -15.20
CA ASP A 86 13.03 -8.88 -14.55
C ASP A 86 14.33 -8.04 -14.67
N TYR A 87 14.22 -6.79 -15.14
CA TYR A 87 15.37 -5.92 -15.27
C TYR A 87 15.64 -5.17 -13.95
N ASN A 88 16.69 -5.58 -13.26
CA ASN A 88 17.18 -4.89 -12.06
C ASN A 88 17.89 -3.57 -12.43
N PHE A 89 17.15 -2.46 -12.34
CA PHE A 89 17.70 -1.13 -12.56
C PHE A 89 18.67 -0.72 -11.45
N THR A 90 19.81 -0.14 -11.84
CA THR A 90 20.47 0.78 -10.92
C THR A 90 19.61 2.03 -10.76
N ILE A 91 19.60 2.63 -9.56
CA ILE A 91 18.86 3.88 -9.31
C ILE A 91 19.25 4.96 -10.33
N ARG A 92 20.54 5.12 -10.62
CA ARG A 92 21.01 6.06 -11.65
C ARG A 92 20.36 5.82 -13.01
N LYS A 93 20.29 4.55 -13.44
CA LYS A 93 19.74 4.22 -14.76
C LYS A 93 18.23 4.44 -14.81
N LEU A 94 17.52 4.14 -13.72
CA LEU A 94 16.10 4.45 -13.60
C LEU A 94 15.83 5.95 -13.78
N PHE A 95 16.58 6.80 -13.06
CA PHE A 95 16.46 8.26 -13.21
C PHE A 95 16.80 8.74 -14.63
N ASP A 96 17.87 8.22 -15.24
CA ASP A 96 18.24 8.54 -16.63
C ASP A 96 17.10 8.22 -17.60
N VAL A 97 16.56 7.01 -17.56
CA VAL A 97 15.45 6.57 -18.41
C VAL A 97 14.21 7.45 -18.20
N VAL A 98 13.80 7.65 -16.95
CA VAL A 98 12.59 8.42 -16.64
C VAL A 98 12.74 9.90 -17.03
N ASN A 99 13.92 10.50 -16.82
CA ASN A 99 14.19 11.88 -17.24
C ASN A 99 14.17 12.05 -18.76
N LYS A 100 14.71 11.10 -19.53
CA LYS A 100 14.62 11.13 -21.01
C LYS A 100 13.19 11.11 -21.52
N LEU A 101 12.28 10.50 -20.77
CA LEU A 101 10.85 10.45 -21.09
C LEU A 101 10.05 11.62 -20.52
N GLY A 102 10.70 12.57 -19.83
CA GLY A 102 10.07 13.72 -19.18
C GLY A 102 9.26 13.39 -17.93
N GLY A 103 9.48 12.21 -17.35
CA GLY A 103 8.80 11.76 -16.14
C GLY A 103 9.49 12.22 -14.85
N ARG A 104 9.00 11.71 -13.71
CA ARG A 104 9.58 11.93 -12.39
C ARG A 104 9.59 10.62 -11.62
N VAL A 105 10.66 10.37 -10.87
CA VAL A 105 10.74 9.30 -9.87
C VAL A 105 10.65 9.91 -8.47
N SER A 106 9.86 9.30 -7.59
CA SER A 106 9.78 9.62 -6.17
C SER A 106 9.71 8.34 -5.35
N PHE A 107 10.36 8.32 -4.20
CA PHE A 107 10.37 7.18 -3.28
C PHE A 107 10.03 7.65 -1.87
N GLN A 108 9.31 6.79 -1.15
CA GLN A 108 9.06 6.91 0.28
C GLN A 108 9.70 5.68 0.95
N ILE A 109 10.43 5.92 2.03
CA ILE A 109 11.08 4.85 2.81
C ILE A 109 10.57 4.97 4.22
N ASP A 110 9.84 3.95 4.66
CA ASP A 110 9.29 3.87 6.01
C ASP A 110 10.05 2.82 6.81
N PHE A 111 10.48 3.19 8.01
CA PHE A 111 11.08 2.28 8.97
C PHE A 111 10.03 1.91 10.02
N LYS A 112 9.84 0.62 10.26
CA LYS A 112 9.06 0.17 11.42
C LYS A 112 10.00 0.14 12.61
N ASP A 113 9.91 1.14 13.49
CA ASP A 113 10.57 1.08 14.79
C ASP A 113 9.95 -0.07 15.59
N GLY A 114 10.76 -1.03 16.03
CA GLY A 114 10.32 -2.29 16.64
C GLY A 114 9.68 -2.15 18.02
N THR A 115 8.55 -1.45 18.13
CA THR A 115 7.69 -1.48 19.32
C THR A 115 6.27 -1.91 18.94
N SER A 116 6.11 -3.22 18.73
CA SER A 116 4.82 -3.86 18.97
C SER A 116 4.76 -4.27 20.45
N VAL A 117 4.46 -3.32 21.33
CA VAL A 117 3.89 -3.66 22.63
C VAL A 117 2.42 -3.99 22.39
N THR A 118 2.10 -5.25 22.70
CA THR A 118 0.79 -5.86 23.00
C THR A 118 -0.35 -5.74 22.00
N ASP A 119 -0.79 -6.89 21.47
CA ASP A 119 -2.15 -7.35 21.77
C ASP A 119 -2.22 -8.88 21.75
N SER A 120 -1.95 -9.49 22.89
CA SER A 120 -2.53 -10.80 23.21
C SER A 120 -3.49 -10.54 24.35
N SER A 121 -4.76 -10.50 23.98
CA SER A 121 -5.90 -10.68 24.84
C SER A 121 -5.66 -11.86 25.78
N GLU A 122 -5.62 -11.57 27.08
CA GLU A 122 -6.24 -12.29 28.21
C GLU A 122 -5.40 -12.17 29.48
N GLU A 123 -5.74 -11.21 30.32
CA GLU A 123 -5.86 -11.49 31.76
C GLU A 123 -6.95 -10.59 32.35
N ARG A 124 -8.15 -11.16 32.52
CA ARG A 124 -9.16 -10.55 33.38
C ARG A 124 -8.67 -10.65 34.82
N VAL A 125 -8.53 -9.52 35.51
CA VAL A 125 -8.66 -9.51 36.97
C VAL A 125 -9.70 -8.46 37.34
N SER A 126 -10.86 -8.93 37.78
CA SER A 126 -11.96 -8.13 38.34
C SER A 126 -12.07 -8.39 39.82
N ILE A 127 -11.52 -7.53 40.68
CA ILE A 127 -11.85 -7.46 42.13
C ILE A 127 -11.35 -6.08 42.60
N TRP A 128 -12.10 -5.07 43.05
CA TRP A 128 -13.19 -4.97 44.02
C TRP A 128 -13.95 -3.65 43.74
N GLU A 129 -15.24 -3.72 43.43
CA GLU A 129 -16.39 -3.32 44.27
C GLU A 129 -16.60 -1.83 44.56
N CYS A 130 -17.79 -1.40 44.16
CA CYS A 130 -18.43 -0.15 44.50
C CYS A 130 -18.60 0.01 46.02
N VAL A 131 -18.28 1.19 46.55
CA VAL A 131 -19.18 1.85 47.52
C VAL A 131 -19.42 3.26 47.03
N GLY A 132 -20.61 3.45 46.46
CA GLY A 132 -21.12 4.76 46.08
C GLY A 132 -21.52 5.58 47.30
N ASN A 133 -21.36 6.90 47.13
CA ASN A 133 -22.02 8.03 47.79
C ASN A 133 -22.03 8.06 49.33
N GLN A 134 -21.41 9.09 49.90
CA GLN A 134 -22.19 10.17 50.51
C GLN A 134 -21.63 11.56 50.21
N SER A 135 -22.54 12.40 49.74
CA SER A 135 -22.44 13.84 49.48
C SER A 135 -22.09 14.62 50.75
N ILE A 136 -21.15 15.56 50.67
CA ILE A 136 -21.22 16.78 51.48
C ILE A 136 -21.01 17.98 50.56
N LYS A 137 -22.15 18.60 50.21
CA LYS A 137 -22.28 19.97 49.69
C LYS A 137 -21.58 20.95 50.62
N GLY A 138 -20.93 21.95 50.01
CA GLY A 138 -20.16 22.96 50.71
C GLY A 138 -20.90 23.75 51.77
N MET A 139 -20.10 24.31 52.67
CA MET A 139 -20.43 25.50 53.44
C MET A 139 -19.17 26.37 53.45
N LYS A 140 -19.23 27.47 52.68
CA LYS A 140 -18.50 28.68 52.98
C LYS A 140 -19.09 29.23 54.29
N ASN A 141 -18.28 29.82 55.16
CA ASN A 141 -18.61 31.06 55.87
C ASN A 141 -17.37 31.65 56.56
N SER A 142 -17.32 32.97 56.46
CA SER A 142 -16.29 33.93 56.87
C SER A 142 -16.21 34.11 58.39
N ALA A 143 -15.02 34.42 58.90
CA ALA A 143 -14.73 35.41 59.94
C ALA A 143 -13.25 35.79 59.88
#